data_AF-A0AAV5BZU7-F1
#
_entry.id   AF-A0AAV5BZU7-F1
#
_cell.length_a   1.000
_cell.length_b   1.000
_cell.length_c   1.000
_cell.angle_alpha   90.00
_cell.angle_beta   90.00
_cell.angle_gamma   90.00
#
_symmetry.space_group_name_H-M   'P 1'
#
loop_
_entity.id
_entity.type
_entity.pdbx_description
1 polymer ?
#
loop_
_entity_poly.entity_id
_entity_poly.type
_entity_poly.pdbx_seq_one_letter_code
_entity_poly.pdbx_strand_id
1 'polypeptide(L)'
;MAALLLRGLAIAPMQLVARVPTSLFFWPLIQLEGAASDDIALGIAVGSTGRGNLPGATSDIRAALLLLLIGKCTADQEALKEVEGNEFFRGLLDDTDSRVAYYSAAFLLKRMMTEEPETYQRMLQSLISKAQQKNLKLHYLLQQKGL
;
A
#
# COMPACT_ATOMS: atom_id res chain seq x y z
N MET A 1 0.57 19.77 1.95
CA MET A 1 0.47 19.17 3.31
C MET A 1 0.64 17.64 3.29
N ALA A 2 -0.09 16.90 2.45
CA ALA A 2 0.03 15.44 2.33
C ALA A 2 1.48 14.96 2.07
N ALA A 3 2.20 15.63 1.16
CA ALA A 3 3.62 15.35 0.91
C ALA A 3 4.52 15.50 2.15
N LEU A 4 4.15 16.33 3.13
CA LEU A 4 4.91 16.46 4.39
C LEU A 4 4.68 15.27 5.30
N LEU A 5 3.44 14.76 5.39
CA LEU A 5 3.14 13.52 6.13
C LEU A 5 3.90 12.34 5.53
N LEU A 6 3.88 12.20 4.20
CA LEU A 6 4.58 11.12 3.50
C LEU A 6 6.12 11.20 3.66
N ARG A 7 6.66 12.41 3.82
CA ARG A 7 8.10 12.63 4.06
C ARG A 7 8.48 12.58 5.54
N GLY A 8 7.53 12.30 6.45
CA GLY A 8 7.76 12.31 7.90
C GLY A 8 8.02 13.71 8.49
N LEU A 9 7.74 14.77 7.73
CA LEU A 9 7.90 16.17 8.13
C LEU A 9 6.65 16.75 8.80
N ALA A 10 5.56 15.97 8.84
CA ALA A 10 4.37 16.27 9.61
C ALA A 10 3.96 15.05 10.43
N ILE A 11 3.40 15.28 11.62
CA ILE A 11 2.93 14.24 12.53
C ILE A 11 1.42 14.40 12.70
N ALA A 12 0.66 13.34 12.45
CA ALA A 12 -0.75 13.27 12.78
C ALA A 12 -0.91 12.58 14.16
N PRO A 13 -1.32 13.30 15.22
CA PRO A 13 -1.50 12.69 16.54
C PRO A 13 -2.63 11.67 16.50
N MET A 14 -2.38 10.47 16.99
CA MET A 14 -3.32 9.36 16.91
C MET A 14 -4.65 9.62 17.63
N GLN A 15 -4.62 10.43 18.69
CA GLN A 15 -5.82 10.86 19.41
C GLN A 15 -6.77 11.68 18.53
N LEU A 16 -6.23 12.44 17.59
CA LEU A 16 -7.03 13.22 16.64
C LEU A 16 -7.55 12.32 15.53
N VAL A 17 -6.69 11.47 14.98
CA VAL A 17 -7.06 10.50 13.93
C VAL A 17 -8.18 9.57 14.40
N ALA A 18 -8.14 9.10 15.66
CA ALA A 18 -9.18 8.24 16.22
C ALA A 18 -10.57 8.93 16.25
N ARG A 19 -10.62 10.24 16.50
CA ARG A 19 -11.88 11.00 16.61
C ARG A 19 -12.50 11.39 15.26
N VAL A 20 -11.74 11.32 14.18
CA VAL A 20 -12.24 11.63 12.83
C VAL A 20 -13.05 10.43 12.31
N PRO A 21 -14.31 10.61 11.85
CA PRO A 21 -15.10 9.52 11.27
C PRO A 21 -14.35 8.78 10.15
N THR A 22 -14.44 7.45 10.14
CA THR A 22 -13.70 6.61 9.18
C THR A 22 -14.07 6.92 7.73
N SER A 23 -15.34 7.30 7.49
CA SER A 23 -15.85 7.76 6.19
C SER A 23 -15.09 8.92 5.60
N LEU A 24 -14.53 9.82 6.41
CA LEU A 24 -13.72 10.93 5.93
C LEU A 24 -12.34 10.50 5.42
N PHE A 25 -11.91 9.27 5.70
CA PHE A 25 -10.67 8.71 5.16
C PHE A 25 -10.92 7.82 3.95
N PHE A 26 -11.80 6.83 4.06
CA PHE A 26 -11.96 5.83 2.99
C PHE A 26 -12.78 6.37 1.80
N TRP A 27 -13.78 7.23 2.02
CA TRP A 27 -14.59 7.75 0.92
C TRP A 27 -13.77 8.61 -0.05
N PRO A 28 -12.98 9.61 0.41
CA PRO A 28 -12.12 10.37 -0.49
C PRO A 28 -11.02 9.51 -1.12
N LEU A 29 -10.55 8.45 -0.43
CA LEU A 29 -9.55 7.54 -1.00
C LEU A 29 -10.04 6.86 -2.28
N ILE A 30 -11.31 6.41 -2.30
CA ILE A 30 -11.96 5.79 -3.46
C ILE A 30 -12.23 6.86 -4.53
N GLN A 31 -12.86 7.98 -4.15
CA GLN A 31 -13.27 9.02 -5.10
C GLN A 31 -12.10 9.63 -5.88
N LEU A 32 -10.92 9.69 -5.26
CA LEU A 32 -9.74 10.29 -5.87
C LEU A 32 -8.98 9.33 -6.80
N GLU A 33 -9.40 8.08 -6.96
CA GLU A 33 -8.69 7.07 -7.75
C GLU A 33 -8.46 7.49 -9.20
N GLY A 34 -9.50 7.91 -9.91
CA GLY A 34 -9.39 8.36 -11.29
C GLY A 34 -8.44 9.55 -11.45
N ALA A 35 -8.61 10.57 -10.60
CA ALA A 35 -7.76 11.76 -10.63
C ALA A 35 -6.29 11.47 -10.26
N ALA A 36 -6.03 10.52 -9.35
CA ALA A 36 -4.67 10.09 -9.05
C ALA A 36 -4.04 9.28 -10.20
N SER A 37 -4.83 8.46 -10.90
CA SER A 37 -4.38 7.74 -12.08
C SER A 37 -3.97 8.71 -13.19
N ASP A 38 -4.75 9.78 -13.39
CA ASP A 38 -4.44 10.82 -14.37
C ASP A 38 -3.15 11.58 -14.02
N ASP A 39 -2.95 11.94 -12.75
CA ASP A 39 -1.71 12.58 -12.27
C ASP A 39 -0.47 11.69 -12.54
N ILE A 40 -0.60 10.38 -12.30
CA ILE A 40 0.47 9.40 -12.54
C ILE A 40 0.72 9.22 -14.04
N ALA A 41 -0.33 9.05 -14.84
CA ALA A 41 -0.25 8.86 -16.29
C ALA A 41 0.37 10.09 -16.98
N LEU A 42 -0.02 11.30 -16.58
CA LEU A 42 0.58 12.54 -17.04
C LEU A 42 2.07 12.62 -16.67
N GLY A 43 2.43 12.23 -15.44
CA GLY A 43 3.82 12.14 -15.01
C GLY A 43 4.66 11.22 -15.88
N ILE A 44 4.12 10.05 -16.24
CA ILE A 44 4.78 9.06 -17.12
C ILE A 44 4.90 9.62 -18.55
N ALA A 45 3.84 10.20 -19.10
CA ALA A 45 3.80 10.71 -20.47
C ALA A 45 4.80 11.85 -20.71
N VAL A 46 5.09 12.66 -19.69
CA VAL A 46 6.07 13.77 -19.77
C VAL A 46 7.52 13.28 -19.56
N GLY A 47 7.75 11.97 -19.40
CA GLY A 47 9.10 11.41 -19.21
C GLY A 47 9.72 11.76 -17.86
N SER A 48 8.92 12.26 -16.93
CA SER A 48 9.33 12.40 -15.54
C SER A 48 9.51 10.99 -14.98
N THR A 49 10.66 10.74 -14.35
CA THR A 49 11.04 9.45 -13.72
C THR A 49 10.13 9.16 -12.52
N GLY A 50 8.85 8.85 -12.75
CA GLY A 50 7.84 8.56 -11.72
C GLY A 50 7.65 9.67 -10.68
N ARG A 51 8.30 10.83 -10.85
CA ARG A 51 8.30 12.00 -9.96
C ARG A 51 7.35 13.08 -10.47
N GLY A 52 6.34 12.69 -11.26
CA GLY A 52 5.24 13.54 -11.70
C GLY A 52 4.37 14.07 -10.55
N ASN A 53 4.65 13.66 -9.32
CA ASN A 53 4.04 14.26 -8.15
C ASN A 53 4.64 15.62 -7.85
N LEU A 54 3.98 16.65 -8.38
CA LEU A 54 3.89 17.91 -7.67
C LEU A 54 3.55 17.60 -6.20
N PRO A 55 4.28 18.15 -5.22
CA PRO A 55 3.99 17.92 -3.81
C PRO A 55 2.53 18.27 -3.49
N GLY A 56 1.73 17.27 -3.11
CA GLY A 56 0.30 17.45 -2.88
C GLY A 56 -0.60 17.18 -4.10
N ALA A 57 -0.08 16.49 -5.13
CA ALA A 57 -0.88 15.86 -6.17
C ALA A 57 -1.91 14.88 -5.56
N THR A 58 -2.93 14.54 -6.34
CA THR A 58 -4.06 13.72 -5.88
C THR A 58 -3.59 12.36 -5.35
N SER A 59 -2.56 11.78 -5.97
CA SER A 59 -1.94 10.54 -5.53
C SER A 59 -1.22 10.66 -4.16
N ASP A 60 -0.57 11.81 -3.86
CA ASP A 60 0.00 12.07 -2.53
C ASP A 60 -1.10 12.15 -1.46
N ILE A 61 -2.24 12.76 -1.81
CA ILE A 61 -3.38 12.87 -0.91
C ILE A 61 -3.96 11.48 -0.64
N ARG A 62 -4.14 10.63 -1.67
CA ARG A 62 -4.59 9.24 -1.51
C ARG A 62 -3.66 8.44 -0.62
N ALA A 63 -2.36 8.47 -0.89
CA ALA A 63 -1.37 7.75 -0.08
C ALA A 63 -1.39 8.21 1.40
N ALA A 64 -1.53 9.53 1.64
CA ALA A 64 -1.62 10.06 3.01
C ALA A 64 -2.93 9.64 3.70
N LEU A 65 -4.07 9.71 3.00
CA LEU A 65 -5.37 9.26 3.53
C LEU A 65 -5.35 7.79 3.91
N LEU A 66 -4.74 6.94 3.07
CA LEU A 66 -4.58 5.52 3.36
C LEU A 66 -3.75 5.28 4.62
N LEU A 67 -2.63 5.97 4.79
CA LEU A 67 -1.81 5.84 6.00
C LEU A 67 -2.55 6.27 7.26
N LEU A 68 -3.37 7.34 7.18
CA LEU A 68 -4.22 7.78 8.28
C LEU A 68 -5.31 6.74 8.60
N LEU A 69 -5.93 6.16 7.57
CA LEU A 69 -6.92 5.09 7.72
C LEU A 69 -6.28 3.84 8.37
N ILE A 70 -5.10 3.42 7.90
CA ILE A 70 -4.33 2.32 8.49
C ILE A 70 -4.02 2.61 9.96
N GLY A 71 -3.57 3.83 10.28
CA GLY A 71 -3.32 4.26 11.66
C GLY A 71 -4.57 4.14 12.52
N LYS A 72 -5.73 4.57 12.00
CA LYS A 72 -7.02 4.44 12.69
C LYS A 72 -7.41 2.97 12.90
N CYS A 73 -7.41 2.15 11.85
CA CYS A 73 -7.78 0.74 11.91
C CYS A 73 -6.82 -0.12 12.75
N THR A 74 -5.58 0.35 12.96
CA THR A 74 -4.63 -0.31 13.87
C THR A 74 -4.95 0.00 15.34
N ALA A 75 -5.47 1.19 15.63
CA ALA A 75 -5.82 1.61 16.98
C ALA A 75 -7.26 1.23 17.38
N ASP A 76 -8.15 1.05 16.40
CA ASP A 76 -9.57 0.82 16.59
C ASP A 76 -10.10 -0.25 15.61
N GLN A 77 -10.49 -1.40 16.16
CA GLN A 77 -11.00 -2.53 15.38
C GLN A 77 -12.41 -2.28 14.83
N GLU A 78 -13.21 -1.39 15.44
CA GLU A 78 -14.53 -1.03 14.89
C GLU A 78 -14.38 -0.21 13.62
N ALA A 79 -13.40 0.70 13.58
CA ALA A 79 -13.05 1.44 12.36
C ALA A 79 -12.63 0.50 11.21
N LEU A 80 -11.99 -0.64 11.52
CA LEU A 80 -11.69 -1.65 10.51
C LEU A 80 -12.96 -2.31 9.97
N LYS A 81 -13.93 -2.65 10.83
CA LYS A 81 -15.21 -3.25 10.41
C LYS A 81 -16.02 -2.29 9.54
N GLU A 82 -15.97 -0.99 9.83
CA GLU A 82 -16.63 0.06 9.04
C GLU A 82 -16.14 0.10 7.59
N VAL A 83 -14.89 -0.31 7.32
CA VAL A 83 -14.33 -0.42 5.96
C VAL A 83 -14.36 -1.86 5.44
N GLU A 84 -15.31 -2.69 5.84
CA GLU A 84 -15.45 -4.07 5.37
C GLU A 84 -14.24 -4.99 5.69
N GLY A 85 -13.40 -4.58 6.65
CA GLY A 85 -12.31 -5.42 7.13
C GLY A 85 -11.12 -5.50 6.18
N ASN A 86 -10.51 -6.69 6.14
CA ASN A 86 -9.34 -6.96 5.33
C ASN A 86 -9.65 -6.94 3.82
N GLU A 87 -10.92 -7.15 3.41
CA GLU A 87 -11.30 -7.18 2.00
C GLU A 87 -11.10 -5.84 1.30
N PHE A 88 -11.37 -4.74 1.99
CA PHE A 88 -11.09 -3.40 1.47
C PHE A 88 -9.61 -3.21 1.12
N PHE A 89 -8.71 -3.59 2.03
CA PHE A 89 -7.27 -3.48 1.79
C PHE A 89 -6.78 -4.49 0.74
N ARG A 90 -7.45 -5.65 0.59
CA ARG A 90 -7.19 -6.58 -0.50
C ARG A 90 -7.56 -5.99 -1.85
N GLY A 91 -8.67 -5.26 -1.94
CA GLY A 91 -9.08 -4.54 -3.15
C GLY A 91 -8.07 -3.48 -3.61
N LEU A 92 -7.26 -2.95 -2.70
CA LEU A 92 -6.23 -1.94 -2.99
C LEU A 92 -4.88 -2.55 -3.44
N LEU A 93 -4.73 -3.87 -3.50
CA LEU A 93 -3.46 -4.50 -3.87
C LEU A 93 -3.10 -4.33 -5.35
N ASP A 94 -4.10 -4.14 -6.20
CA ASP A 94 -3.94 -3.91 -7.64
C ASP A 94 -4.07 -2.41 -8.01
N ASP A 95 -3.97 -1.50 -7.03
CA ASP A 95 -4.08 -0.05 -7.27
C ASP A 95 -2.95 0.46 -8.19
N THR A 96 -3.29 1.40 -9.06
CA THR A 96 -2.36 2.03 -10.00
C THR A 96 -1.25 2.80 -9.29
N ASP A 97 -1.53 3.39 -8.11
CA ASP A 97 -0.49 3.95 -7.25
C ASP A 97 0.20 2.85 -6.45
N SER A 98 1.44 2.54 -6.85
CA SER A 98 2.30 1.56 -6.15
C SER A 98 2.42 1.78 -4.64
N ARG A 99 2.27 3.01 -4.13
CA ARG A 99 2.33 3.30 -2.68
C ARG A 99 1.05 2.85 -1.98
N VAL A 100 -0.11 3.01 -2.63
CA VAL A 100 -1.40 2.52 -2.12
C VAL A 100 -1.37 1.00 -2.00
N ALA A 101 -0.92 0.32 -3.06
CA ALA A 101 -0.74 -1.13 -3.04
C ALA A 101 0.26 -1.57 -1.96
N TYR A 102 1.41 -0.90 -1.86
CA TYR A 102 2.44 -1.22 -0.88
C TYR A 102 1.97 -1.05 0.57
N TYR A 103 1.34 0.09 0.92
CA TYR A 103 0.87 0.33 2.29
C TYR A 103 -0.25 -0.64 2.68
N SER A 104 -1.16 -0.94 1.77
CA SER A 104 -2.22 -1.94 1.99
C SER A 104 -1.64 -3.34 2.22
N ALA A 105 -0.68 -3.77 1.40
CA ALA A 105 0.02 -5.04 1.58
C ALA A 105 0.76 -5.11 2.92
N ALA A 106 1.49 -4.04 3.28
CA ALA A 106 2.22 -3.97 4.54
C ALA A 106 1.29 -4.07 5.76
N PHE A 107 0.13 -3.42 5.71
CA PHE A 107 -0.89 -3.50 6.76
C PHE A 107 -1.43 -4.94 6.90
N LEU A 108 -1.85 -5.56 5.79
CA LEU A 108 -2.36 -6.94 5.79
C LEU A 108 -1.30 -7.92 6.31
N LEU A 109 -0.07 -7.82 5.84
CA LEU A 109 1.03 -8.68 6.31
C LEU A 109 1.27 -8.53 7.81
N LYS A 110 1.31 -7.29 8.31
CA LYS A 110 1.47 -7.02 9.74
C LYS A 110 0.36 -7.65 10.57
N ARG A 111 -0.89 -7.60 10.10
CA ARG A 111 -2.02 -8.25 10.78
C ARG A 111 -1.91 -9.77 10.75
N MET A 112 -1.57 -10.35 9.61
CA MET A 112 -1.40 -11.80 9.50
C MET A 112 -0.30 -12.32 10.42
N MET A 113 0.80 -11.56 10.59
CA MET A 113 1.84 -11.90 11.57
C MET A 113 1.30 -11.94 13.01
N THR A 114 0.35 -11.07 13.36
CA THR A 114 -0.19 -10.97 14.73
C THR A 114 -1.36 -11.90 15.00
N GLU A 115 -2.20 -12.15 13.99
CA GLU A 115 -3.45 -12.91 14.12
C GLU A 115 -3.27 -14.39 13.75
N GLU A 116 -2.46 -14.70 12.73
CA GLU A 116 -2.25 -16.06 12.20
C GLU A 116 -0.77 -16.33 11.88
N PRO A 117 0.13 -16.31 12.88
CA PRO A 117 1.58 -16.40 12.67
C PRO A 117 2.00 -17.71 11.96
N GLU A 118 1.31 -18.83 12.19
CA GLU A 118 1.61 -20.11 11.55
C GLU A 118 1.28 -20.10 10.06
N THR A 119 0.17 -19.44 9.68
CA THR A 119 -0.21 -19.26 8.27
C THR A 119 0.78 -18.35 7.56
N TYR A 120 1.18 -17.26 8.22
CA TYR A 120 2.22 -16.36 7.74
C TYR A 120 3.56 -17.10 7.50
N GLN A 121 4.03 -17.87 8.50
CA GLN A 121 5.28 -18.62 8.39
C GLN A 121 5.27 -19.63 7.23
N ARG A 122 4.18 -20.40 7.08
CA ARG A 122 4.02 -21.36 5.98
C ARG A 122 4.06 -20.69 4.61
N MET A 123 3.37 -19.56 4.44
CA MET A 123 3.42 -18.82 3.18
C MET A 123 4.82 -18.29 2.87
N LEU A 124 5.52 -17.74 3.88
CA LEU A 124 6.86 -17.21 3.71
C LEU A 124 7.86 -18.30 3.32
N GLN A 125 7.78 -19.48 3.95
CA GLN A 125 8.56 -20.64 3.55
C GLN A 125 8.26 -21.06 2.09
N SER A 126 6.98 -21.14 1.71
CA SER A 126 6.58 -21.42 0.33
C SER A 126 7.13 -20.39 -0.68
N LEU A 127 7.12 -19.11 -0.32
CA LEU A 127 7.68 -18.04 -1.17
C LEU A 127 9.20 -18.18 -1.32
N ILE A 128 9.93 -18.45 -0.23
CA ILE A 128 11.38 -18.70 -0.28
C ILE A 128 11.68 -19.90 -1.17
N SER A 129 10.98 -21.03 -0.99
CA SER A 129 11.19 -22.22 -1.81
C SER A 129 10.92 -21.97 -3.29
N LYS A 130 9.86 -21.22 -3.62
CA LYS A 130 9.54 -20.83 -5.02
C LYS A 130 10.61 -19.90 -5.60
N ALA A 131 11.10 -18.93 -4.83
CA ALA A 131 12.15 -18.01 -5.28
C ALA A 131 13.47 -18.76 -5.53
N GLN A 132 13.86 -19.65 -4.62
CA GLN A 132 15.03 -20.52 -4.80
C GLN A 132 14.88 -21.40 -6.04
N GLN A 133 13.71 -22.00 -6.25
CA GLN A 133 13.46 -22.82 -7.45
C GLN A 133 13.57 -22.00 -8.74
N LYS A 134 13.06 -20.77 -8.77
CA LYS A 134 13.21 -19.87 -9.93
C LYS A 134 14.67 -19.50 -10.16
N ASN A 135 15.43 -19.17 -9.12
CA ASN A 135 16.85 -18.85 -9.23
C ASN A 135 17.66 -20.04 -9.74
N LEU A 136 17.38 -21.25 -9.24
CA LEU A 136 18.01 -22.48 -9.73
C LEU A 136 17.69 -22.72 -11.22
N LYS A 137 16.41 -22.62 -11.60
CA LYS A 137 16.00 -22.74 -13.01
C LYS A 137 16.70 -21.70 -13.90
N LEU A 138 16.79 -20.46 -13.44
CA LEU A 138 17.48 -19.39 -14.16
C LEU A 138 18.97 -19.71 -14.34
N HIS A 139 19.63 -20.18 -13.29
CA HIS A 139 21.04 -20.59 -13.34
C HIS A 139 21.28 -21.73 -14.34
N TYR A 140 20.42 -22.76 -14.35
CA TYR A 140 20.51 -23.85 -15.33
C TYR A 140 20.27 -23.37 -16.77
N LEU A 141 19.33 -22.44 -16.98
CA LEU A 141 19.06 -21.86 -18.30
C LEU A 141 20.22 -21.01 -18.83
N LEU A 142 20.93 -20.30 -17.95
CA LEU A 142 22.13 -19.53 -18.31
C LEU A 142 23.27 -20.46 -18.71
N GLN A 143 23.51 -21.53 -17.94
CA GLN A 143 24.49 -22.57 -18.28
C GLN A 143 24.18 -23.26 -19.62
N GLN A 144 22.91 -23.54 -19.94
CA GLN A 144 22.52 -24.11 -21.24
C GLN A 144 22.69 -23.14 -22.42
N LYS A 145 22.66 -21.83 -22.16
CA LYS A 145 22.83 -20.78 -23.18
C LYS A 145 24.28 -20.32 -23.34
N GLY A 146 25.23 -20.89 -22.60
CA GLY A 146 26.65 -20.55 -22.69
C GLY A 146 26.98 -19.12 -22.23
N LEU A 147 26.17 -18.57 -21.31
CA LEU A 147 26.39 -17.29 -20.64
C LEU A 147 26.82 -17.52 -19.18
#